data_AF-A0A7S1B8W4-F1
#
_entry.id   AF-A0A7S1B8W4-F1
#
_cell.length_a   1.000
_cell.length_b   1.000
_cell.length_c   1.000
_cell.angle_alpha   90.00
_cell.angle_beta   90.00
_cell.angle_gamma   90.00
#
_symmetry.space_group_name_H-M   'P 1'
#
loop_
_entity.id
_entity.type
_entity.pdbx_description
1 polymer ?
#
loop_
_entity_poly.entity_id
_entity_poly.type
_entity_poly.pdbx_seq_one_letter_code
_entity_poly.pdbx_strand_id
1 'polypeptide(L)'
;PRSPASHSLLVRGLYELQLRRWFREFPPSKATALPYDPSAFLLFRTEDLSAPRGTAKAVATVCRHLDMPEVEVENAAAENAREYAPIPEEARRRLQKFYAP
;
A
#
# COMPACT_ATOMS: atom_id res chain seq x y z
N PRO A 1 -30.11 -13.73 7.48
CA PRO A 1 -28.97 -13.02 8.14
C PRO A 1 -27.83 -12.76 7.13
N ARG A 2 -27.72 -11.53 6.62
CA ARG A 2 -26.65 -11.12 5.69
C ARG A 2 -25.44 -10.71 6.52
N SER A 3 -24.34 -11.46 6.44
CA SER A 3 -23.06 -11.04 7.03
C SER A 3 -22.53 -9.84 6.21
N PRO A 4 -22.41 -8.62 6.78
CA PRO A 4 -21.96 -7.46 6.03
C PRO A 4 -20.43 -7.42 5.86
N ALA A 5 -19.67 -8.41 6.33
CA ALA A 5 -18.20 -8.32 6.40
C ALA A 5 -17.46 -9.04 5.27
N SER A 6 -18.09 -9.98 4.56
CA SER A 6 -17.45 -10.72 3.45
C SER A 6 -17.56 -9.97 2.12
N HIS A 7 -17.13 -8.71 2.11
CA HIS A 7 -16.88 -8.00 0.86
C HIS A 7 -15.73 -8.74 0.15
N SER A 8 -15.95 -9.19 -1.09
CA SER A 8 -15.04 -10.03 -1.88
C SER A 8 -13.57 -9.66 -1.68
N LEU A 9 -12.75 -10.63 -1.25
CA LEU A 9 -11.30 -10.45 -1.03
C LEU A 9 -10.60 -9.86 -2.27
N LEU A 10 -11.14 -10.13 -3.46
CA LEU A 10 -10.60 -9.63 -4.72
C LEU A 10 -10.79 -8.11 -4.86
N VAL A 11 -11.92 -7.58 -4.41
CA VAL A 11 -12.24 -6.14 -4.52
C VAL A 11 -11.29 -5.31 -3.64
N ARG A 12 -10.82 -5.88 -2.53
CA ARG A 12 -9.80 -5.23 -1.68
C ARG A 12 -8.44 -5.06 -2.38
N GLY A 13 -8.14 -5.85 -3.41
CA GLY A 13 -6.94 -5.69 -4.23
C GLY A 13 -7.07 -4.63 -5.34
N LEU A 14 -8.27 -4.07 -5.58
CA LEU A 14 -8.49 -3.04 -6.59
C LEU A 14 -8.10 -1.66 -6.03
N TYR A 15 -6.80 -1.45 -5.81
CA TYR A 15 -6.28 -0.25 -5.15
C TYR A 15 -6.64 1.04 -5.88
N GLU A 16 -6.61 1.04 -7.21
CA GLU A 16 -6.96 2.20 -8.04
C GLU A 16 -8.40 2.66 -7.75
N LEU A 17 -9.38 1.74 -7.74
CA LEU A 17 -10.77 2.06 -7.40
C LEU A 17 -10.93 2.60 -5.98
N GLN A 18 -10.16 2.10 -5.02
CA GLN A 18 -10.19 2.56 -3.64
C GLN A 18 -9.61 3.97 -3.51
N LEU A 19 -8.52 4.26 -4.22
CA LEU A 19 -7.84 5.56 -4.19
C LEU A 19 -8.64 6.67 -4.86
N ARG A 20 -9.50 6.37 -5.86
CA ARG A 20 -10.34 7.37 -6.54
C ARG A 20 -11.14 8.26 -5.59
N ARG A 21 -11.66 7.69 -4.49
CA ARG A 21 -12.38 8.50 -3.50
C ARG A 21 -11.43 9.46 -2.80
N TRP A 22 -10.29 8.97 -2.33
CA TRP A 22 -9.28 9.77 -1.64
C TRP A 22 -8.76 10.91 -2.51
N PHE A 23 -8.49 10.66 -3.79
CA PHE A 23 -8.05 11.70 -4.73
C PHE A 23 -9.03 12.87 -4.88
N ARG A 24 -10.33 12.64 -4.69
CA ARG A 24 -11.33 13.73 -4.69
C ARG A 24 -11.32 14.56 -3.41
N GLU A 25 -11.01 13.95 -2.28
CA GLU A 25 -10.97 14.63 -0.97
C GLU A 25 -9.66 15.42 -0.78
N PHE A 26 -8.60 15.05 -1.51
CA PHE A 26 -7.30 15.72 -1.51
C PHE A 26 -7.04 16.36 -2.90
N PRO A 27 -7.74 17.47 -3.22
CA PRO A 27 -7.67 18.10 -4.54
C PRO A 27 -6.27 18.68 -4.80
N PRO A 28 -5.88 18.84 -6.08
CA PRO A 28 -4.53 19.27 -6.42
C PRO A 28 -4.26 20.69 -5.93
N SER A 29 -3.02 20.92 -5.48
CA SER A 29 -2.51 22.28 -5.38
C SER A 29 -2.44 22.90 -6.79
N LYS A 30 -2.44 24.24 -6.87
CA LYS A 30 -2.44 24.98 -8.15
C LYS A 30 -1.27 24.63 -9.09
N ALA A 31 -0.27 23.88 -8.63
CA ALA A 31 0.97 23.59 -9.33
C ALA A 31 1.05 22.18 -9.96
N THR A 32 0.00 21.35 -9.92
CA THR A 32 0.07 19.95 -10.40
C THR A 32 -0.86 19.67 -11.57
N ALA A 33 -0.41 18.84 -12.52
CA ALA A 33 -1.22 18.31 -13.63
C ALA A 33 -2.06 17.08 -13.23
N LEU A 34 -1.92 16.60 -12.00
CA LEU A 34 -2.67 15.46 -11.47
C LEU A 34 -4.03 15.93 -10.92
N PRO A 35 -5.06 15.07 -10.91
CA PRO A 35 -6.37 15.42 -10.37
C PRO A 35 -6.42 15.39 -8.82
N TYR A 36 -5.27 15.27 -8.15
CA TYR A 36 -5.11 15.22 -6.69
C TYR A 36 -3.77 15.81 -6.27
N ASP A 37 -3.60 16.12 -4.99
CA ASP A 37 -2.32 16.56 -4.44
C ASP A 37 -1.41 15.34 -4.16
N PRO A 38 -0.31 15.15 -4.91
CA PRO A 38 0.58 14.00 -4.70
C PRO A 38 1.34 14.09 -3.37
N SER A 39 1.48 15.28 -2.77
CA SER A 39 2.16 15.43 -1.48
C SER A 39 1.32 14.92 -0.31
N ALA A 40 0.02 14.68 -0.50
CA ALA A 40 -0.86 14.12 0.52
C ALA A 40 -0.78 12.57 0.62
N PHE A 41 -0.07 11.92 -0.31
CA PHE A 41 -0.01 10.47 -0.39
C PHE A 41 1.43 9.97 -0.36
N LEU A 42 1.66 8.93 0.43
CA LEU A 42 2.90 8.19 0.45
C LEU A 42 2.60 6.69 0.27
N LEU A 43 3.20 6.10 -0.76
CA LEU A 43 2.98 4.71 -1.14
C LEU A 43 4.27 3.91 -0.93
N PHE A 44 4.13 2.75 -0.29
CA PHE A 44 5.23 1.82 -0.08
C PHE A 44 4.88 0.45 -0.63
N ARG A 45 5.90 -0.23 -1.13
CA ARG A 45 5.84 -1.66 -1.34
C ARG A 45 6.17 -2.34 -0.03
N THR A 46 5.30 -3.23 0.42
CA THR A 46 5.52 -3.96 1.68
C THR A 46 6.72 -4.90 1.57
N GLU A 47 7.05 -5.37 0.36
CA GLU A 47 8.23 -6.20 0.11
C GLU A 47 9.54 -5.43 0.37
N ASP A 48 9.55 -4.10 0.25
CA ASP A 48 10.75 -3.31 0.52
C ASP A 48 11.02 -3.19 2.03
N LEU A 49 10.00 -3.42 2.88
CA LEU A 49 10.13 -3.37 4.34
C LEU A 49 10.91 -4.56 4.89
N SER A 50 10.86 -5.71 4.22
CA SER A 50 11.58 -6.93 4.61
C SER A 50 13.03 -6.95 4.13
N ALA A 51 13.45 -6.00 3.30
CA ALA A 51 14.84 -5.86 2.88
C ALA A 51 15.75 -5.44 4.06
N PRO A 52 17.08 -5.67 3.98
CA PRO A 52 18.01 -5.15 4.96
C PRO A 52 17.87 -3.63 5.12
N ARG A 53 17.61 -3.18 6.35
CA ARG A 53 17.31 -1.77 6.69
C ARG A 53 16.03 -1.21 6.05
N GLY A 54 15.13 -2.07 5.55
CA GLY A 54 13.89 -1.67 4.89
C GLY A 54 12.98 -0.85 5.80
N THR A 55 12.76 -1.33 7.03
CA THR A 55 11.91 -0.64 8.02
C THR A 55 12.49 0.74 8.38
N ALA A 56 13.78 0.82 8.68
CA ALA A 56 14.43 2.09 8.99
C ALA A 56 14.33 3.10 7.84
N LYS A 57 14.53 2.66 6.59
CA LYS A 57 14.37 3.52 5.40
C LYS A 57 12.94 3.99 5.21
N ALA A 58 11.96 3.12 5.43
CA ALA A 58 10.55 3.47 5.33
C ALA A 58 10.17 4.52 6.37
N VAL A 59 10.60 4.36 7.63
CA VAL A 59 10.37 5.35 8.69
C VAL A 59 11.00 6.69 8.35
N ALA A 60 12.26 6.71 7.88
CA ALA A 60 12.91 7.95 7.46
C ALA A 60 12.13 8.64 6.32
N THR A 61 11.58 7.86 5.38
CA THR A 61 10.75 8.37 4.28
C THR A 61 9.43 8.95 4.79
N VAL A 62 8.79 8.29 5.76
CA VAL A 62 7.59 8.81 6.43
C VAL A 62 7.89 10.12 7.17
N CYS A 63 8.99 10.18 7.94
CA CYS A 63 9.37 11.39 8.67
C CYS A 63 9.55 12.57 7.70
N ARG A 64 10.27 12.34 6.59
CA ARG A 64 10.47 13.37 5.55
C ARG A 64 9.15 13.80 4.89
N HIS A 65 8.26 12.86 4.62
CA HIS A 65 6.95 13.16 4.02
C HIS A 65 6.06 14.00 4.95
N LEU A 66 6.17 13.77 6.26
CA LEU A 66 5.42 14.50 7.30
C LEU A 66 6.13 15.76 7.80
N ASP A 67 7.29 16.12 7.23
CA ASP A 67 8.16 17.21 7.70
C ASP A 67 8.53 17.09 9.19
N MET A 68 8.82 15.84 9.62
CA MET A 68 9.21 15.51 10.98
C MET A 68 10.72 15.19 11.06
N PRO A 69 11.36 15.44 12.22
CA PRO A 69 12.72 14.97 12.46
C PRO A 69 12.83 13.45 12.28
N GLU A 70 13.90 13.00 11.64
CA GLU A 70 14.16 11.57 11.48
C GLU A 70 14.45 10.93 12.85
N VAL A 71 13.86 9.76 13.07
CA VAL A 71 14.12 8.93 14.26
C VAL A 71 14.90 7.69 13.84
N GLU A 72 15.87 7.29 14.67
CA GLU A 72 16.53 6.00 14.49
C GLU A 72 15.59 4.88 14.92
N VAL A 73 15.40 3.92 14.02
CA VAL A 73 14.56 2.74 14.26
C VAL A 73 15.38 1.50 13.94
N GLU A 74 15.43 0.59 14.91
CA GLU A 74 16.01 -0.72 14.73
C GLU A 74 15.07 -1.59 13.87
N ASN A 75 15.64 -2.45 13.02
CA ASN A 75 14.81 -3.38 12.26
C ASN A 75 14.39 -4.51 13.18
N ALA A 76 13.13 -4.51 13.59
CA ALA A 76 12.53 -5.62 14.31
C ALA A 76 12.20 -6.77 13.35
N ALA A 77 12.16 -7.99 13.89
CA ALA A 77 11.67 -9.15 13.16
C ALA A 77 10.16 -9.02 12.89
N ALA A 78 9.67 -9.68 11.83
CA ALA A 78 8.25 -9.66 11.49
C ALA A 78 7.42 -10.42 12.53
N GLU A 79 6.61 -9.71 13.32
CA GLU A 79 5.78 -10.30 14.38
C GLU A 79 4.50 -10.97 13.87
N ASN A 80 4.03 -10.59 12.67
CA ASN A 80 2.76 -11.05 12.09
C ASN A 80 2.95 -11.88 10.80
N ALA A 81 3.97 -12.74 10.78
CA ALA A 81 4.17 -13.66 9.67
C ALA A 81 3.20 -14.84 9.79
N ARG A 82 2.39 -15.07 8.75
CA ARG A 82 1.59 -16.29 8.61
C ARG A 82 2.21 -17.16 7.53
N GLU A 83 2.29 -18.46 7.78
CA GLU A 83 2.65 -19.41 6.74
C GLU A 83 1.46 -19.61 5.80
N TYR A 84 1.70 -19.42 4.51
CA TYR A 84 0.71 -19.63 3.46
C TYR A 84 1.12 -20.79 2.57
N ALA A 85 0.16 -21.66 2.25
CA ALA A 85 0.37 -22.65 1.21
C ALA A 85 0.64 -21.96 -0.14
N PRO A 86 1.47 -22.54 -1.01
CA PRO A 86 1.69 -22.01 -2.35
C PRO A 86 0.38 -21.86 -3.12
N ILE A 87 0.20 -20.72 -3.80
CA ILE A 87 -0.95 -20.50 -4.66
C ILE A 87 -0.81 -21.39 -5.91
N PRO A 88 -1.86 -22.12 -6.33
CA PRO A 88 -1.85 -22.88 -7.58
C PRO A 88 -1.53 -21.99 -8.78
N GLU A 89 -0.67 -22.46 -9.68
CA GLU A 89 -0.12 -21.63 -10.76
C GLU A 89 -1.20 -21.08 -11.71
N GLU A 90 -2.25 -21.85 -11.97
CA GLU A 90 -3.38 -21.37 -12.76
C GLU A 90 -4.12 -20.21 -12.08
N ALA A 91 -4.31 -20.27 -10.76
CA ALA A 91 -4.93 -19.19 -10.02
C ALA A 91 -4.05 -17.93 -10.04
N ARG A 92 -2.72 -18.09 -9.89
CA ARG A 92 -1.76 -16.99 -10.00
C ARG A 92 -1.89 -16.27 -11.35
N ARG A 93 -1.85 -17.00 -12.46
CA ARG A 93 -1.98 -16.43 -13.81
C ARG A 93 -3.29 -15.67 -13.99
N ARG A 94 -4.40 -16.23 -13.52
CA ARG A 94 -5.72 -15.58 -13.60
C ARG A 94 -5.79 -14.31 -12.78
N LEU A 95 -5.25 -14.32 -11.56
CA LEU A 95 -5.20 -13.14 -10.70
C LEU A 95 -4.31 -12.04 -11.29
N GLN A 96 -3.14 -12.39 -11.81
CA GLN A 96 -2.26 -11.43 -12.49
C GLN A 96 -2.95 -10.81 -13.71
N LYS A 97 -3.62 -11.61 -14.54
CA LYS A 97 -4.39 -11.09 -15.67
C LYS A 97 -5.56 -10.20 -15.23
N PHE A 98 -6.21 -10.53 -14.11
CA PHE A 98 -7.32 -9.74 -13.57
C PHE A 98 -6.89 -8.37 -13.02
N TYR A 99 -5.73 -8.29 -12.34
CA TYR A 99 -5.20 -7.06 -11.75
C TYR A 99 -4.24 -6.26 -12.65
N ALA A 100 -3.95 -6.75 -13.86
CA ALA A 100 -3.04 -6.07 -14.79
C ALA A 100 -3.57 -4.74 -15.35
N PRO A 101 -4.87 -4.59 -15.70
CA PRO A 101 -5.44 -3.30 -16.07
C PRO A 101 -5.47 -2.33 -14.89
#